data_AF-A0A640T893-F1
#
_entry.id   AF-A0A640T893-F1
#
_cell.length_a   1.000
_cell.length_b   1.000
_cell.length_c   1.000
_cell.angle_alpha   90.00
_cell.angle_beta   90.00
_cell.angle_gamma   90.00
#
_symmetry.space_group_name_H-M   'P 1'
#
loop_
_entity.id
_entity.type
_entity.pdbx_description
1 polymer ?
#
loop_
_entity_poly.entity_id
_entity_poly.type
_entity_poly.pdbx_seq_one_letter_code
_entity_poly.pdbx_strand_id
1 'polypeptide(L)'
;MAPDSPTGFVTTGPHTMAFADASIGALKALGRDPKKGVWLHHWSVFSFLLGLTMEQQAHEPVRADSLRAAVTSSPYPSLSHAETSTHPEGGRLR
;
A
#
# COMPACT_ATOMS: atom_id res chain seq x y z
N MET A 1 -29.90 4.87 21.72
CA MET A 1 -29.32 4.25 20.52
C MET A 1 -28.26 5.22 20.02
N ALA A 2 -27.01 5.04 20.44
CA ALA A 2 -25.90 5.88 20.00
C ALA A 2 -25.36 5.28 18.68
N PRO A 3 -25.00 6.09 17.68
CA PRO A 3 -24.40 5.58 16.45
C PRO A 3 -23.04 4.97 16.77
N ASP A 4 -22.85 3.72 16.38
CA ASP A 4 -21.58 3.03 16.45
C ASP A 4 -20.52 3.88 15.72
N SER A 5 -19.54 4.36 16.47
CA SER A 5 -18.36 4.99 15.87
C SER A 5 -17.69 3.96 14.96
N PRO A 6 -17.25 4.31 13.74
CA PRO A 6 -16.49 3.40 12.91
C PRO A 6 -15.10 3.26 13.52
N THR A 7 -14.98 2.40 14.52
CA THR A 7 -13.70 1.98 15.09
C THR A 7 -12.92 1.34 13.96
N GLY A 8 -11.86 2.02 13.53
CA GLY A 8 -11.00 1.60 12.43
C GLY A 8 -10.59 0.12 12.56
N PHE A 9 -10.55 -0.55 11.41
CA PHE A 9 -10.26 -1.96 11.22
C PHE A 9 -9.13 -2.49 12.10
N VAL A 10 -9.49 -3.08 13.24
CA VAL A 10 -8.67 -4.07 13.93
C VAL A 10 -9.60 -5.21 14.34
N THR A 11 -9.96 -6.05 13.37
CA THR A 11 -10.69 -7.28 13.66
C THR A 11 -9.68 -8.28 14.23
N THR A 12 -9.67 -8.50 15.54
CA THR A 12 -8.87 -9.54 16.21
C THR A 12 -9.43 -10.96 15.97
N GLY A 13 -10.09 -11.16 14.83
CA GLY A 13 -10.69 -12.43 14.46
C GLY A 13 -9.64 -13.52 14.22
N PRO A 14 -10.04 -14.81 14.30
CA PRO A 14 -9.11 -15.93 14.15
C PRO A 14 -8.24 -15.87 12.89
N HIS A 15 -8.81 -15.40 11.77
CA HIS A 15 -8.08 -15.29 10.51
C HIS A 15 -7.04 -14.16 10.50
N THR A 16 -7.34 -13.01 11.12
CA THR A 16 -6.39 -11.91 11.25
C THR A 16 -5.21 -12.33 12.13
N MET A 17 -5.49 -13.03 13.23
CA MET A 17 -4.44 -13.54 14.12
C MET A 17 -3.56 -14.59 13.44
N ALA A 18 -4.15 -15.51 12.67
CA ALA A 18 -3.40 -16.52 11.91
C ALA A 18 -2.51 -15.89 10.82
N PHE A 19 -3.01 -14.86 10.13
CA PHE A 19 -2.22 -14.11 9.15
C PHE A 19 -1.05 -13.38 9.79
N ALA A 20 -1.28 -12.70 10.92
CA ALA A 20 -0.25 -11.98 11.65
C ALA A 20 0.85 -12.94 12.15
N ASP A 21 0.45 -14.07 12.75
CA ASP A 21 1.38 -15.10 13.25
C ASP A 21 2.25 -15.68 12.11
N ALA A 22 1.64 -16.07 10.99
CA ALA A 22 2.37 -16.58 9.84
C ALA A 22 3.36 -15.55 9.26
N SER A 23 2.94 -14.29 9.18
CA SER A 23 3.77 -13.20 8.64
C SER A 23 4.96 -12.88 9.54
N ILE A 24 4.75 -12.78 10.86
CA ILE A 24 5.82 -12.56 11.84
C ILE A 24 6.75 -13.78 11.87
N GLY A 25 6.20 -15.00 11.77
CA GLY A 25 6.96 -16.24 11.65
C GLY A 25 7.90 -16.25 10.45
N ALA A 26 7.44 -15.79 9.29
CA ALA A 26 8.27 -15.65 8.09
C ALA A 26 9.40 -14.63 8.28
N LEU A 27 9.11 -13.47 8.89
CA LEU A 27 10.15 -12.47 9.18
C LEU A 27 11.21 -13.00 10.15
N LYS A 28 10.79 -13.77 11.15
CA LYS A 28 11.70 -14.45 12.08
C LYS A 28 12.57 -15.49 11.36
N ALA A 29 12.01 -16.27 10.43
CA ALA A 29 12.76 -17.25 9.65
C ALA A 29 13.86 -16.61 8.80
N LEU A 30 13.70 -15.34 8.41
CA LEU A 30 14.72 -14.52 7.74
C LEU A 30 15.76 -13.91 8.69
N GLY A 31 15.82 -14.37 9.95
CA GLY A 31 16.77 -13.91 10.95
C GLY A 31 16.43 -12.54 11.56
N ARG A 32 15.20 -12.04 11.40
CA ARG A 32 14.78 -10.79 12.03
C ARG A 32 14.43 -11.01 13.51
N ASP A 33 14.83 -10.04 14.33
CA ASP A 33 14.37 -9.96 15.72
C ASP A 33 12.83 -9.89 15.76
N PRO A 34 12.15 -10.71 16.57
CA PRO A 34 10.69 -10.75 16.61
C PRO A 34 10.03 -9.40 16.95
N LYS A 35 10.63 -8.58 17.83
CA LYS A 35 10.05 -7.26 18.18
C LYS A 35 10.15 -6.30 17.00
N LYS A 36 11.27 -6.31 16.27
CA LYS A 36 11.40 -5.59 15.00
C LYS A 36 10.49 -6.15 13.91
N GLY A 37 10.24 -7.46 13.91
CA GLY A 37 9.34 -8.15 12.99
C GLY A 37 7.88 -7.67 13.13
N VAL A 38 7.39 -7.51 14.36
CA VAL A 38 6.05 -6.96 14.62
C VAL A 38 5.92 -5.54 14.06
N TRP A 39 6.91 -4.68 14.29
CA TRP A 39 6.89 -3.30 13.80
C TRP A 39 6.89 -3.24 12.26
N LEU A 40 7.76 -4.03 11.62
CA LEU A 40 7.84 -4.13 10.16
C LEU A 40 6.56 -4.72 9.55
N HIS A 41 5.96 -5.72 10.21
CA HIS A 41 4.73 -6.35 9.76
C HIS A 41 3.55 -5.36 9.80
N HIS A 42 3.31 -4.70 10.93
CA HIS A 42 2.17 -3.79 11.08
C HIS A 42 2.34 -2.51 10.25
N TRP A 43 3.46 -1.80 10.38
CA TRP A 43 3.60 -0.46 9.80
C TRP A 43 4.05 -0.46 8.34
N SER A 44 4.54 -1.58 7.83
CA SER A 44 5.01 -1.66 6.44
C SER A 44 4.17 -2.65 5.66
N VAL A 45 4.27 -3.95 5.94
CA VAL A 45 3.65 -4.98 5.09
C VAL A 45 2.12 -4.86 5.10
N PHE A 46 1.52 -4.86 6.28
CA PHE A 46 0.07 -4.82 6.41
C PHE A 46 -0.50 -3.47 5.95
N SER A 47 0.04 -2.34 6.44
CA SER A 47 -0.41 -1.01 6.02
C SER A 47 -0.25 -0.77 4.52
N PHE A 48 0.85 -1.22 3.90
CA PHE A 48 1.05 -1.07 2.45
C PHE A 48 0.04 -1.90 1.66
N LEU A 49 -0.13 -3.18 1.99
CA LEU A 49 -1.09 -4.05 1.29
C LEU A 49 -2.52 -3.55 1.44
N LEU A 50 -2.89 -3.09 2.64
CA LEU A 50 -4.19 -2.52 2.90
C LEU A 50 -4.42 -1.24 2.09
N GLY A 51 -3.47 -0.30 2.12
CA GLY A 51 -3.55 0.93 1.34
C GLY A 51 -3.63 0.68 -0.16
N LEU A 52 -2.78 -0.20 -0.69
CA LEU A 52 -2.81 -0.58 -2.11
C LEU A 52 -4.15 -1.19 -2.50
N THR A 53 -4.68 -2.09 -1.67
CA THR A 53 -5.97 -2.75 -1.93
C THR A 53 -7.10 -1.73 -1.88
N MET A 54 -7.09 -0.82 -0.91
CA MET A 54 -8.09 0.26 -0.83
C MET A 54 -8.05 1.15 -2.07
N GLU A 55 -6.87 1.57 -2.54
CA GLU A 55 -6.74 2.38 -3.76
C GLU A 55 -7.22 1.61 -5.01
N GLN A 56 -6.89 0.32 -5.11
CA GLN A 56 -7.37 -0.53 -6.22
C GLN A 56 -8.89 -0.71 -6.20
N GLN A 57 -9.49 -0.85 -5.02
CA GLN A 57 -10.94 -0.99 -4.86
C GLN A 57 -11.68 0.34 -5.02
N ALA A 58 -11.06 1.44 -4.61
CA ALA A 58 -11.59 2.79 -4.79
C ALA A 58 -11.44 3.30 -6.23
N HIS A 59 -10.77 2.54 -7.09
CA HIS A 59 -10.41 2.99 -8.42
C HIS A 59 -11.64 3.18 -9.33
N GLU A 60 -12.08 4.42 -9.43
CA GLU A 60 -12.71 4.95 -10.65
C GLU A 60 -11.58 5.12 -11.69
N PRO A 61 -11.73 4.73 -12.97
CA PRO A 61 -10.64 4.74 -13.94
C PRO A 61 -10.07 6.16 -14.17
N VAL A 62 -9.04 6.52 -13.39
CA VAL A 62 -8.22 7.70 -13.62
C VAL A 62 -7.45 7.46 -14.91
N ARG A 63 -7.81 8.19 -15.97
CA ARG A 63 -7.07 8.15 -17.24
C ARG A 63 -5.66 8.67 -16.99
N ALA A 64 -4.63 7.86 -17.28
CA ALA A 64 -3.22 8.26 -17.15
C ALA A 64 -2.90 9.62 -17.81
N ASP A 65 -3.63 9.97 -18.87
CA ASP A 65 -3.51 11.25 -19.57
C ASP A 65 -3.92 12.46 -18.72
N SER A 66 -4.88 12.32 -17.80
CA SER A 66 -5.32 13.43 -16.93
C SER A 66 -4.29 13.74 -15.84
N LEU A 67 -3.61 12.72 -15.33
CA LEU A 67 -2.56 12.89 -14.32
C LEU A 67 -1.31 13.56 -14.93
N ARG A 68 -0.88 13.10 -16.11
CA ARG A 68 0.25 13.72 -16.83
C ARG A 68 0.00 15.21 -17.11
N ALA A 69 -1.18 15.55 -17.65
CA ALA A 69 -1.53 16.93 -17.93
C ALA A 69 -1.59 17.81 -16.66
N ALA A 70 -2.09 17.27 -15.55
CA ALA A 70 -2.13 17.98 -14.27
C ALA A 70 -0.72 18.22 -13.70
N VAL A 71 0.21 17.27 -13.88
CA VAL A 71 1.58 17.36 -13.36
C VAL A 71 2.47 18.29 -14.20
N THR A 72 2.31 18.29 -15.52
CA THR A 72 3.10 19.16 -16.41
C THR A 72 2.66 20.63 -16.35
N SER A 73 1.40 20.90 -15.99
CA SER A 73 0.86 22.26 -15.82
C SER A 73 0.96 22.80 -14.38
N SER A 74 1.53 22.02 -13.47
CA SER A 74 1.56 22.32 -12.04
C SER A 74 2.78 23.17 -11.65
N PRO A 75 2.66 24.08 -10.65
CA PRO A 75 3.80 24.77 -10.06
C PRO A 75 4.61 23.90 -9.07
N TYR A 76 4.39 22.57 -9.03
CA TYR A 76 5.05 21.64 -8.10
C TYR A 76 6.24 20.90 -8.77
N PRO A 77 7.47 21.42 -8.66
CA PRO A 77 8.62 20.91 -9.44
C PRO A 77 8.97 19.44 -9.16
N SER A 78 8.75 18.94 -7.95
CA SER A 78 9.00 17.54 -7.60
C SER A 78 8.05 16.57 -8.33
N LEU A 79 6.80 16.99 -8.55
CA LEU A 79 5.84 16.19 -9.31
C LEU A 79 6.23 16.17 -10.78
N SER A 80 6.57 17.33 -11.34
CA SER A 80 7.02 17.44 -12.73
C SER A 80 8.24 16.56 -13.00
N HIS A 81 9.21 16.52 -12.07
CA HIS A 81 10.41 15.68 -12.19
C HIS A 81 10.11 14.17 -12.08
N ALA A 82 9.16 13.78 -11.22
CA ALA A 82 8.75 12.40 -11.06
C ALA A 82 8.02 11.85 -12.31
N GLU A 83 7.27 12.68 -13.03
CA GLU A 83 6.60 12.28 -14.29
C GLU A 83 7.61 11.98 -15.41
N THR A 84 8.69 12.76 -15.48
CA THR A 84 9.73 12.57 -16.52
C THR A 84 10.60 11.34 -16.29
N SER A 85 10.55 10.76 -15.08
CA SER A 85 11.24 9.54 -14.71
C SER A 85 10.45 8.33 -15.22
N THR A 86 10.65 8.04 -16.51
CA THR A 86 10.07 6.94 -17.30
C THR A 86 9.72 5.68 -16.51
N HIS A 87 8.43 5.29 -16.59
CA HIS A 87 8.03 3.88 -16.58
C HIS A 87 8.78 3.20 -17.73
N PRO A 88 9.59 2.14 -17.51
CA PRO A 88 10.12 1.37 -18.63
C PRO A 88 8.91 0.84 -19.42
N GLU A 89 8.83 1.21 -20.70
CA GLU A 89 7.79 0.68 -21.58
C GLU A 89 7.74 -0.83 -21.42
N GLY A 90 6.53 -1.36 -21.22
CA GLY A 90 6.28 -2.79 -21.09
C GLY A 90 7.05 -3.53 -22.18
N GLY A 91 8.02 -4.34 -21.75
CA GLY A 91 8.77 -5.21 -22.62
C GLY A 91 7.79 -6.03 -23.43
N ARG A 92 7.68 -5.70 -24.72
CA ARG A 92 6.95 -6.47 -25.71
C ARG A 92 7.68 -7.80 -25.82
N LEU A 93 7.22 -8.82 -25.07
CA LEU A 93 7.64 -10.19 -25.25
C LEU A 93 7.35 -10.55 -26.71
N ARG A 94 8.42 -10.68 -27.49
CA ARG A 94 8.45 -11.40 -28.77
C ARG A 94 8.95 -12.80 -28.50
#